data_AF-A0A1G1NDJ4-F1
#
_entry.id   AF-A0A1G1NDJ4-F1
#
_cell.length_a   1.000
_cell.length_b   1.000
_cell.length_c   1.000
_cell.angle_alpha   90.00
_cell.angle_beta   90.00
_cell.angle_gamma   90.00
#
_symmetry.space_group_name_H-M   'P 1'
#
loop_
_entity.id
_entity.type
_entity.pdbx_description
1 polymer ?
#
loop_
_entity_poly.entity_id
_entity_poly.type
_entity_poly.pdbx_seq_one_letter_code
_entity_poly.pdbx_strand_id
1 'polypeptide(L)'
;MFYTKSLELASNNATAWNDIGVLFEQLGIETKAEESYLKATRVNPQYLPPYTNLAFLYHKKGNIAKAIEYFEKRVEHGGIADPWAEKAKAELLKIDPERQKKMMQEESERLAQEVIQKARDEFATQVARAEGHYQEGLNYWDEESYDAAVEEFDAALSLTPQNPKMLRAREEVLQDKLKEQITEQTDEALEMLEEGDFHSARDEFRKILTIIPSEPVQNPNK
;
A
#
# COMPACT_ATOMS: atom_id res chain seq x y z
N MET A 1 -53.80 -33.58 -2.17
CA MET A 1 -54.18 -32.25 -1.61
C MET A 1 -53.16 -31.68 -0.59
N PHE A 2 -52.17 -32.43 -0.09
CA PHE A 2 -51.16 -31.87 0.85
C PHE A 2 -50.13 -30.92 0.21
N TYR A 3 -49.92 -31.04 -1.11
CA TYR A 3 -48.88 -30.33 -1.85
C TYR A 3 -49.15 -28.82 -2.00
N THR A 4 -50.40 -28.42 -2.26
CA THR A 4 -50.78 -27.02 -2.46
C THR A 4 -50.76 -26.21 -1.17
N LYS A 5 -51.17 -26.80 -0.04
CA LYS A 5 -51.16 -26.15 1.28
C LYS A 5 -49.75 -25.98 1.86
N SER A 6 -48.84 -26.89 1.52
CA SER A 6 -47.41 -26.77 1.85
C SER A 6 -46.73 -25.64 1.05
N LEU A 7 -47.08 -25.47 -0.23
CA LEU A 7 -46.55 -24.42 -1.10
C LEU A 7 -46.93 -23.00 -0.64
N GLU A 8 -48.14 -22.81 -0.11
CA GLU A 8 -48.57 -21.51 0.44
C GLU A 8 -47.76 -21.11 1.70
N LEU A 9 -47.48 -22.08 2.59
CA LEU A 9 -46.67 -21.88 3.80
C LEU A 9 -45.16 -21.75 3.51
N ALA A 10 -44.69 -22.35 2.42
CA ALA A 10 -43.28 -22.30 2.01
C ALA A 10 -42.90 -21.00 1.29
N SER A 11 -43.86 -20.19 0.85
CA SER A 11 -43.63 -19.02 -0.03
C SER A 11 -42.53 -18.07 0.44
N ASN A 12 -42.30 -17.95 1.75
CA ASN A 12 -41.19 -17.18 2.34
C ASN A 12 -40.32 -17.96 3.34
N ASN A 13 -40.24 -19.30 3.20
CA ASN A 13 -39.44 -20.14 4.10
C ASN A 13 -38.38 -20.93 3.31
N ALA A 14 -37.12 -20.49 3.42
CA ALA A 14 -35.99 -21.13 2.75
C ALA A 14 -35.76 -22.58 3.19
N THR A 15 -35.99 -22.89 4.47
CA THR A 15 -35.90 -24.27 5.00
C THR A 15 -36.95 -25.16 4.33
N ALA A 16 -38.19 -24.68 4.20
CA ALA A 16 -39.25 -25.44 3.54
C ALA A 16 -38.94 -25.70 2.06
N TRP A 17 -38.41 -24.70 1.34
CA TRP A 17 -37.97 -24.89 -0.05
C TRP A 17 -36.81 -25.88 -0.17
N ASN A 18 -35.88 -25.88 0.78
CA ASN A 18 -34.81 -26.87 0.83
C ASN A 18 -35.34 -28.28 1.05
N ASP A 19 -36.23 -28.47 2.03
CA ASP A 19 -36.79 -29.78 2.34
C ASP A 19 -37.62 -30.33 1.16
N ILE A 20 -38.36 -29.46 0.48
CA ILE A 20 -39.04 -29.79 -0.78
C ILE A 20 -38.03 -30.23 -1.86
N GLY A 21 -36.89 -29.55 -1.96
CA GLY A 21 -35.81 -29.93 -2.88
C GLY A 21 -35.25 -31.32 -2.58
N VAL A 22 -34.99 -31.61 -1.29
CA VAL A 22 -34.52 -32.93 -0.84
C VAL A 22 -35.54 -34.02 -1.19
N LEU A 23 -36.83 -33.76 -0.99
CA LEU A 23 -37.89 -34.71 -1.34
C LEU A 23 -37.92 -34.98 -2.86
N PHE A 24 -37.79 -33.96 -3.70
CA PHE A 24 -37.72 -34.18 -5.15
C PHE A 24 -36.47 -34.94 -5.57
N GLU A 25 -35.34 -34.67 -4.93
CA GLU A 25 -34.09 -35.38 -5.21
C GLU A 25 -34.20 -36.88 -4.85
N GLN A 26 -34.81 -37.20 -3.71
CA GLN A 26 -35.10 -38.57 -3.29
C GLN A 26 -36.08 -39.28 -4.24
N LEU A 27 -37.02 -38.55 -4.84
CA LEU A 27 -37.92 -39.05 -5.87
C LEU A 27 -37.28 -39.14 -7.27
N GLY A 28 -36.00 -38.75 -7.41
CA GLY A 28 -35.28 -38.73 -8.68
C GLY A 28 -35.72 -37.62 -9.64
N ILE A 29 -36.51 -36.65 -9.18
CA ILE A 29 -36.99 -35.52 -9.99
C ILE A 29 -36.02 -34.35 -9.87
N GLU A 30 -34.82 -34.52 -10.42
CA GLU A 30 -33.67 -33.62 -10.26
C GLU A 30 -33.98 -32.16 -10.67
N THR A 31 -34.77 -31.94 -11.72
CA THR A 31 -35.14 -30.58 -12.17
C THR A 31 -35.95 -29.83 -11.11
N LYS A 32 -36.89 -30.50 -10.44
CA LYS A 32 -37.70 -29.89 -9.39
C LYS A 32 -36.88 -29.69 -8.10
N ALA A 33 -35.92 -30.57 -7.84
CA ALA A 33 -34.97 -30.40 -6.73
C ALA A 33 -34.14 -29.12 -6.93
N GLU A 34 -33.54 -28.97 -8.12
CA GLU A 34 -32.78 -27.77 -8.51
C GLU A 34 -33.60 -26.49 -8.35
N GLU A 35 -34.83 -26.45 -8.90
CA GLU A 35 -35.72 -25.30 -8.76
C GLU A 35 -36.03 -24.95 -7.30
N SER A 36 -36.22 -25.96 -6.46
CA SER A 36 -36.57 -25.78 -5.04
C SER A 36 -35.37 -25.27 -4.24
N TYR A 37 -34.18 -25.83 -4.45
CA TYR A 37 -32.96 -25.31 -3.83
C TYR A 37 -32.63 -23.89 -4.29
N LEU A 38 -32.79 -23.56 -5.58
CA LEU A 38 -32.60 -22.20 -6.10
C LEU A 38 -33.62 -21.21 -5.52
N LYS A 39 -34.85 -21.65 -5.22
CA LYS A 39 -35.81 -20.82 -4.49
C LYS A 39 -35.35 -20.61 -3.05
N ALA A 40 -34.84 -21.64 -2.38
CA ALA A 40 -34.32 -21.52 -1.03
C ALA A 40 -33.19 -20.49 -0.92
N THR A 41 -32.22 -20.51 -1.86
CA THR A 41 -31.12 -19.52 -1.89
C THR A 41 -31.60 -18.10 -2.18
N ARG A 42 -32.67 -17.92 -2.97
CA ARG A 42 -33.27 -16.59 -3.22
C ARG A 42 -34.07 -16.06 -2.03
N VAL A 43 -34.81 -16.93 -1.34
CA VAL A 43 -35.62 -16.56 -0.17
C VAL A 43 -34.73 -16.18 1.00
N ASN A 44 -33.67 -16.95 1.25
CA ASN A 44 -32.67 -16.59 2.26
C ASN A 44 -31.26 -16.92 1.76
N PRO A 45 -30.52 -15.92 1.25
CA PRO A 45 -29.15 -16.12 0.81
C PRO A 45 -28.19 -16.61 1.89
N GLN A 46 -28.50 -16.36 3.18
CA GLN A 46 -27.69 -16.79 4.32
C GLN A 46 -28.03 -18.20 4.81
N TYR A 47 -29.07 -18.83 4.25
CA TYR A 47 -29.39 -20.22 4.55
C TYR A 47 -28.52 -21.13 3.69
N LEU A 48 -27.52 -21.75 4.32
CA LEU A 48 -26.42 -22.44 3.65
C LEU A 48 -26.68 -23.86 3.09
N PRO A 49 -27.57 -24.69 3.67
CA PRO A 49 -27.80 -26.06 3.18
C PRO A 49 -28.14 -26.20 1.68
N PRO A 50 -28.97 -25.33 1.08
CA PRO A 50 -29.27 -25.37 -0.36
C PRO A 50 -28.04 -25.24 -1.26
N TYR A 51 -27.01 -24.49 -0.84
CA TYR A 51 -25.77 -24.36 -1.62
C TYR A 51 -25.01 -25.68 -1.68
N THR A 52 -24.91 -26.39 -0.55
CA THR A 52 -24.33 -27.73 -0.51
C THR A 52 -25.12 -28.71 -1.37
N ASN A 53 -26.45 -28.67 -1.28
CA ASN A 53 -27.32 -29.57 -2.04
C ASN A 53 -27.24 -29.30 -3.56
N LEU A 54 -27.23 -28.02 -3.98
CA LEU A 54 -27.03 -27.65 -5.38
C LEU A 54 -25.66 -28.11 -5.88
N ALA A 55 -24.60 -27.93 -5.09
CA ALA A 55 -23.26 -28.35 -5.48
C ALA A 55 -23.19 -29.87 -5.73
N PHE A 56 -23.73 -30.69 -4.82
CA PHE A 56 -23.79 -32.14 -5.00
C PHE A 56 -24.70 -32.56 -6.15
N LEU A 57 -25.85 -31.90 -6.32
CA LEU A 57 -26.78 -32.17 -7.43
C LEU A 57 -26.11 -31.90 -8.79
N TYR A 58 -25.41 -30.77 -8.93
CA TYR A 58 -24.69 -30.46 -10.16
C TYR A 58 -23.48 -31.37 -10.39
N HIS A 59 -22.78 -31.75 -9.33
CA HIS A 59 -21.70 -32.71 -9.40
C HIS A 59 -22.20 -34.07 -9.91
N LYS A 60 -23.32 -34.56 -9.36
CA LYS A 60 -23.99 -35.80 -9.82
C LYS A 60 -24.43 -35.72 -11.28
N LYS A 61 -24.92 -34.55 -11.73
CA LYS A 61 -25.30 -34.28 -13.12
C LYS A 61 -24.11 -34.12 -14.07
N GLY A 62 -22.87 -34.19 -13.57
CA GLY A 62 -21.64 -33.98 -14.34
C GLY A 62 -21.39 -32.51 -14.72
N ASN A 63 -22.20 -31.57 -14.20
CA ASN A 63 -21.98 -30.14 -14.40
C ASN A 63 -20.97 -29.62 -13.37
N ILE A 64 -19.70 -29.95 -13.61
CA ILE A 64 -18.59 -29.63 -12.71
C ILE A 64 -18.46 -28.12 -12.47
N ALA A 65 -18.65 -27.30 -13.50
CA ALA A 65 -18.55 -25.84 -13.38
C ALA A 65 -19.54 -25.27 -12.36
N LYS A 66 -20.82 -25.68 -12.42
CA LYS A 66 -21.82 -25.27 -11.43
C LYS A 66 -21.57 -25.89 -10.07
N ALA A 67 -21.07 -27.13 -10.00
CA ALA A 67 -20.74 -27.76 -8.73
C ALA A 67 -19.69 -26.94 -7.96
N ILE A 68 -18.61 -26.52 -8.65
CA ILE A 68 -17.57 -25.65 -8.10
C ILE A 68 -18.18 -24.34 -7.60
N GLU A 69 -18.97 -23.65 -8.43
CA GLU A 69 -19.62 -22.38 -8.06
C GLU A 69 -20.41 -22.46 -6.75
N TYR A 70 -21.21 -23.52 -6.57
CA TYR A 70 -22.03 -23.68 -5.37
C TYR A 70 -21.23 -24.17 -4.16
N PHE A 71 -20.17 -24.96 -4.34
CA PHE A 71 -19.25 -25.27 -3.26
C PHE A 71 -18.47 -24.02 -2.81
N GLU A 72 -18.00 -23.17 -3.72
CA GLU A 72 -17.32 -21.91 -3.40
C GLU A 72 -18.23 -21.00 -2.57
N LYS A 73 -19.49 -20.80 -3.01
CA LYS A 73 -20.49 -20.05 -2.23
C LYS A 73 -20.71 -20.64 -0.84
N ARG A 74 -20.75 -21.97 -0.72
CA ARG A 74 -20.92 -22.66 0.57
C ARG A 74 -19.76 -22.40 1.53
N VAL A 75 -18.54 -22.35 0.99
CA VAL A 75 -17.32 -22.08 1.76
C VAL A 75 -17.22 -20.62 2.15
N GLU A 76 -17.50 -19.70 1.22
CA GLU A 76 -17.46 -18.26 1.45
C GLU A 76 -18.41 -17.82 2.58
N HIS A 77 -19.62 -18.40 2.61
CA HIS A 77 -20.65 -18.02 3.59
C HIS A 77 -20.61 -18.90 4.86
N GLY A 78 -19.79 -19.96 4.87
CA GLY A 78 -19.63 -20.87 6.00
C GLY A 78 -18.59 -20.39 7.00
N GLY A 79 -18.83 -20.61 8.29
CA GLY A 79 -17.84 -20.31 9.33
C GLY A 79 -16.70 -21.35 9.38
N ILE A 80 -15.59 -20.99 10.03
CA ILE A 80 -14.41 -21.87 10.20
C ILE A 80 -14.77 -23.18 10.93
N ALA A 81 -15.77 -23.16 11.83
CA ALA A 81 -16.22 -24.33 12.58
C ALA A 81 -17.38 -25.09 11.92
N ASP A 82 -17.75 -24.77 10.69
CA ASP A 82 -18.88 -25.37 9.98
C ASP A 82 -18.46 -26.68 9.27
N PRO A 83 -18.91 -27.86 9.73
CA PRO A 83 -18.48 -29.13 9.17
C PRO A 83 -18.85 -29.30 7.69
N TRP A 84 -19.92 -28.64 7.24
CA TRP A 84 -20.35 -28.70 5.85
C TRP A 84 -19.55 -27.75 4.95
N ALA A 85 -19.00 -26.67 5.49
CA ALA A 85 -18.04 -25.84 4.78
C ALA A 85 -16.72 -26.58 4.60
N GLU A 86 -16.22 -27.26 5.64
CA GLU A 86 -15.02 -28.12 5.54
C GLU A 86 -15.23 -29.26 4.54
N LYS A 87 -16.42 -29.89 4.54
CA LYS A 87 -16.77 -30.89 3.53
C LYS A 87 -16.77 -30.29 2.12
N ALA A 88 -17.34 -29.10 1.93
CA ALA A 88 -17.34 -28.43 0.62
C ALA A 88 -15.92 -28.11 0.13
N LYS A 89 -15.02 -27.66 1.01
CA LYS A 89 -13.59 -27.47 0.70
C LYS A 89 -12.94 -28.78 0.25
N ALA A 90 -13.20 -29.88 0.97
CA ALA A 90 -12.65 -31.18 0.63
C ALA A 90 -13.15 -31.70 -0.74
N GLU A 91 -14.42 -31.46 -1.08
CA GLU A 91 -14.97 -31.81 -2.40
C GLU A 91 -14.39 -30.92 -3.51
N LEU A 92 -14.23 -29.61 -3.29
CA LEU A 92 -13.56 -28.71 -4.22
C LEU A 92 -12.14 -29.18 -4.55
N LEU A 93 -11.36 -29.56 -3.54
CA LEU A 93 -10.00 -30.05 -3.72
C LEU A 93 -9.94 -31.35 -4.53
N LYS A 94 -10.95 -32.23 -4.43
CA LYS A 94 -11.02 -33.45 -5.25
C LYS A 94 -11.38 -33.14 -6.70
N ILE A 95 -12.30 -32.19 -6.92
CA ILE A 95 -12.80 -31.83 -8.24
C ILE A 95 -11.73 -31.08 -9.04
N ASP A 96 -11.08 -30.09 -8.41
CA ASP A 96 -10.03 -29.29 -9.05
C ASP A 96 -8.97 -28.86 -8.02
N PRO A 97 -7.94 -29.71 -7.80
CA PRO A 97 -6.87 -29.42 -6.85
C PRO A 97 -6.11 -28.13 -7.14
N GLU A 98 -5.96 -27.77 -8.42
CA GLU A 98 -5.19 -26.61 -8.85
C GLU A 98 -6.00 -25.32 -8.76
N ARG A 99 -7.34 -25.37 -8.89
CA ARG A 99 -8.21 -24.19 -8.77
C ARG A 99 -8.11 -23.51 -7.41
N GLN A 100 -8.19 -24.28 -6.32
CA GLN A 100 -8.11 -23.71 -4.98
C GLN A 100 -6.73 -23.07 -4.74
N LYS A 101 -5.67 -23.75 -5.18
CA LYS A 101 -4.30 -23.22 -5.14
C LYS A 101 -4.17 -21.93 -5.96
N LYS A 102 -4.78 -21.89 -7.14
CA LYS A 102 -4.80 -20.71 -8.01
C LYS A 102 -5.53 -19.53 -7.37
N MET A 103 -6.69 -19.75 -6.77
CA MET A 103 -7.44 -18.68 -6.08
C MET A 103 -6.66 -18.11 -4.89
N MET A 104 -6.03 -18.97 -4.08
CA MET A 104 -5.17 -18.52 -2.99
C MET A 104 -3.96 -17.73 -3.51
N GLN A 105 -3.40 -18.15 -4.65
CA GLN A 105 -2.30 -17.44 -5.29
C GLN A 105 -2.74 -16.08 -5.84
N GLU A 106 -3.87 -16.01 -6.54
CA GLU A 106 -4.44 -14.76 -7.06
C GLU A 106 -4.75 -13.76 -5.93
N GLU A 107 -5.28 -14.24 -4.79
CA GLU A 107 -5.52 -13.41 -3.61
C GLU A 107 -4.22 -12.92 -2.95
N SER A 108 -3.23 -13.80 -2.82
CA SER A 108 -1.89 -13.45 -2.31
C SER A 108 -1.22 -12.40 -3.19
N GLU A 109 -1.27 -12.58 -4.51
CA GLU A 109 -0.73 -11.64 -5.49
C GLU A 109 -1.45 -10.29 -5.43
N ARG A 110 -2.78 -10.29 -5.28
CA ARG A 110 -3.57 -9.06 -5.09
C ARG A 110 -3.14 -8.31 -3.83
N LEU A 111 -3.02 -9.00 -2.69
CA LEU A 111 -2.59 -8.40 -1.43
C LEU A 111 -1.15 -7.85 -1.53
N ALA A 112 -0.26 -8.59 -2.19
CA ALA A 112 1.11 -8.13 -2.43
C ALA A 112 1.12 -6.86 -3.28
N GLN A 113 0.30 -6.78 -4.34
CA GLN A 113 0.16 -5.59 -5.16
C GLN A 113 -0.37 -4.40 -4.37
N GLU A 114 -1.36 -4.60 -3.49
CA GLU A 114 -1.90 -3.56 -2.63
C GLU A 114 -0.85 -2.98 -1.68
N VAL A 115 -0.05 -3.84 -1.04
CA VAL A 115 1.07 -3.41 -0.18
C VAL A 115 2.11 -2.61 -0.96
N ILE A 116 2.48 -3.08 -2.15
CA ILE A 116 3.43 -2.38 -3.03
C ILE A 116 2.86 -1.02 -3.46
N GLN A 117 1.57 -0.97 -3.81
CA GLN A 117 0.94 0.27 -4.22
C GLN A 117 0.89 1.29 -3.08
N LYS A 118 0.50 0.86 -1.88
CA LYS A 118 0.51 1.72 -0.70
C LYS A 118 1.91 2.26 -0.38
N ALA A 119 2.92 1.41 -0.43
CA ALA A 119 4.31 1.84 -0.23
C ALA A 119 4.76 2.85 -1.30
N ARG A 120 4.32 2.68 -2.56
CA ARG A 120 4.57 3.65 -3.63
C ARG A 120 3.88 4.98 -3.38
N ASP A 121 2.62 4.97 -2.93
CA ASP A 121 1.85 6.18 -2.66
C ASP A 121 2.45 6.96 -1.46
N GLU A 122 2.87 6.24 -0.42
CA GLU A 122 3.59 6.81 0.72
C GLU A 122 4.93 7.42 0.29
N PHE A 123 5.71 6.70 -0.53
CA PHE A 123 6.96 7.22 -1.08
C PHE A 123 6.74 8.45 -1.97
N ALA A 124 5.74 8.44 -2.85
CA ALA A 124 5.40 9.58 -3.69
C ALA A 124 5.03 10.82 -2.85
N THR A 125 4.32 10.61 -1.74
CA THR A 125 3.98 11.67 -0.79
C THR A 125 5.23 12.24 -0.12
N GLN A 126 6.17 11.40 0.30
CA GLN A 126 7.45 11.84 0.87
C GLN A 126 8.27 12.64 -0.15
N VAL A 127 8.32 12.18 -1.40
CA VAL A 127 9.01 12.89 -2.49
C VAL A 127 8.37 14.24 -2.77
N ALA A 128 7.04 14.32 -2.82
CA ALA A 128 6.34 15.59 -3.03
C ALA A 128 6.59 16.58 -1.89
N ARG A 129 6.58 16.11 -0.64
CA ARG A 129 6.92 16.93 0.52
C ARG A 129 8.38 17.38 0.51
N ALA A 130 9.29 16.50 0.13
CA ALA A 130 10.70 16.83 -0.02
C ALA A 130 10.92 17.90 -1.10
N GLU A 131 10.21 17.80 -2.22
CA GLU A 131 10.26 18.83 -3.26
C GLU A 131 9.70 20.17 -2.77
N GLY A 132 8.67 20.17 -1.92
CA GLY A 132 8.17 21.39 -1.28
C GLY A 132 9.26 22.11 -0.47
N HIS A 133 9.90 21.40 0.46
CA HIS A 133 11.04 21.92 1.23
C HIS A 133 12.18 22.38 0.31
N TYR A 134 12.49 21.62 -0.74
CA TYR A 134 13.51 22.01 -1.71
C TYR A 134 13.20 23.35 -2.40
N GLN A 135 11.94 23.61 -2.79
CA GLN A 135 11.55 24.88 -3.39
C GLN A 135 11.62 26.03 -2.38
N GLU A 136 11.22 25.82 -1.13
CA GLU A 136 11.36 26.81 -0.06
C GLU A 136 12.84 27.14 0.21
N GLY A 137 13.70 26.13 0.23
CA GLY A 137 15.15 26.31 0.36
C GLY A 137 15.76 27.11 -0.79
N LEU A 138 15.30 26.88 -2.04
CA LEU A 138 15.72 27.70 -3.18
C LEU A 138 15.29 29.16 -3.04
N ASN A 139 14.07 29.42 -2.56
CA ASN A 139 13.60 30.79 -2.36
C ASN A 139 14.43 31.52 -1.29
N TYR A 140 14.70 30.88 -0.15
CA TYR A 140 15.57 31.47 0.88
C TYR A 140 16.99 31.69 0.39
N TRP A 141 17.50 30.82 -0.48
CA TRP A 141 18.81 31.01 -1.08
C TRP A 141 18.84 32.23 -2.00
N ASP A 142 17.78 32.43 -2.80
CA ASP A 142 17.62 33.63 -3.65
C ASP A 142 17.49 34.92 -2.82
N GLU A 143 16.96 34.82 -1.59
CA GLU A 143 16.88 35.90 -0.59
C GLU A 143 18.17 36.07 0.24
N GLU A 144 19.26 35.36 -0.12
CA GLU A 144 20.54 35.34 0.62
C GLU A 144 20.40 34.89 2.10
N SER A 145 19.27 34.29 2.45
CA SER A 145 18.99 33.74 3.78
C SER A 145 19.53 32.31 3.90
N TYR A 146 20.86 32.18 3.86
CA TYR A 146 21.51 30.88 3.70
C TYR A 146 21.26 29.88 4.84
N ASP A 147 21.08 30.35 6.08
CA ASP A 147 20.72 29.48 7.21
C ASP A 147 19.37 28.80 7.01
N ALA A 148 18.35 29.58 6.65
CA ALA A 148 17.01 29.07 6.37
C ALA A 148 17.01 28.14 5.15
N ALA A 149 17.79 28.48 4.12
CA ALA A 149 17.94 27.63 2.94
C ALA A 149 18.55 26.25 3.27
N VAL A 150 19.59 26.21 4.10
CA VAL A 150 20.21 24.95 4.56
C VAL A 150 19.22 24.12 5.37
N GLU A 151 18.45 24.72 6.27
CA GLU A 151 17.43 24.03 7.07
C GLU A 151 16.38 23.35 6.17
N GLU A 152 15.88 24.05 5.16
CA GLU A 152 14.90 23.51 4.22
C GLU A 152 15.49 22.39 3.34
N PHE A 153 16.74 22.52 2.87
CA PHE A 153 17.40 21.42 2.16
C PHE A 153 17.66 20.21 3.05
N ASP A 154 17.99 20.40 4.32
CA ASP A 154 18.13 19.31 5.31
C ASP A 154 16.79 18.63 5.58
N ALA A 155 15.69 19.39 5.66
CA ALA A 155 14.34 18.85 5.77
C ALA A 155 13.98 18.00 4.52
N ALA A 156 14.29 18.48 3.31
CA ALA A 156 14.08 17.75 2.07
C ALA A 156 14.88 16.43 2.02
N LEU A 157 16.15 16.46 2.46
CA LEU A 157 17.03 15.29 2.51
C LEU A 157 16.66 14.32 3.61
N SER A 158 16.06 14.76 4.72
CA SER A 158 15.53 13.84 5.74
C SER A 158 14.45 12.90 5.18
N LEU A 159 13.70 13.37 4.18
CA LEU A 159 12.66 12.62 3.47
C LEU A 159 13.22 11.82 2.29
N THR A 160 14.23 12.36 1.58
CA THR A 160 14.87 11.69 0.44
C THR A 160 16.41 11.76 0.51
N PRO A 161 17.07 10.99 1.39
CA PRO A 161 18.49 11.18 1.73
C PRO A 161 19.49 10.99 0.60
N GLN A 162 19.08 10.27 -0.45
CA GLN A 162 19.94 9.95 -1.61
C GLN A 162 19.59 10.78 -2.84
N ASN A 163 18.75 11.83 -2.71
CA ASN A 163 18.38 12.65 -3.85
C ASN A 163 19.57 13.52 -4.29
N PRO A 164 20.20 13.25 -5.45
CA PRO A 164 21.42 13.94 -5.84
C PRO A 164 21.20 15.44 -6.14
N LYS A 165 19.97 15.82 -6.53
CA LYS A 165 19.61 17.22 -6.78
C LYS A 165 19.64 18.02 -5.48
N MET A 166 19.03 17.48 -4.42
CA MET A 166 18.95 18.14 -3.11
C MET A 166 20.32 18.14 -2.40
N LEU A 167 21.11 17.07 -2.54
CA LEU A 167 22.47 17.02 -2.00
C LEU A 167 23.36 18.11 -2.62
N ARG A 168 23.30 18.30 -3.94
CA ARG A 168 24.06 19.35 -4.62
C ARG A 168 23.64 20.75 -4.20
N ALA A 169 22.34 21.03 -4.18
CA ALA A 169 21.85 22.36 -3.76
C ALA A 169 22.27 22.70 -2.33
N ARG A 170 22.21 21.71 -1.42
CA ARG A 170 22.72 21.87 -0.06
C ARG A 170 24.23 22.18 -0.02
N GLU A 171 25.01 21.50 -0.84
CA GLU A 171 26.46 21.74 -0.92
C GLU A 171 26.77 23.14 -1.46
N GLU A 172 26.07 23.56 -2.51
CA GLU A 172 26.24 24.87 -3.14
C GLU A 172 25.87 26.02 -2.18
N VAL A 173 24.72 25.92 -1.49
CA VAL A 173 24.32 26.97 -0.54
C VAL A 173 25.29 27.08 0.64
N LEU A 174 25.90 25.96 1.08
CA LEU A 174 26.92 25.98 2.12
C LEU A 174 28.21 26.66 1.64
N GLN A 175 28.55 26.52 0.36
CA GLN A 175 29.68 27.25 -0.22
C GLN A 175 29.41 28.75 -0.27
N ASP A 176 28.19 29.16 -0.62
CA ASP A 176 27.82 30.58 -0.67
C ASP A 176 27.76 31.21 0.73
N LYS A 177 27.15 30.51 1.70
CA LYS A 177 27.21 30.89 3.12
C LYS A 177 28.64 31.08 3.60
N LEU A 178 29.55 30.18 3.20
CA LEU A 178 30.95 30.28 3.58
C LEU A 178 31.61 31.54 3.00
N LYS A 179 31.29 31.89 1.74
CA LYS A 179 31.81 33.09 1.09
C LYS A 179 31.28 34.36 1.76
N GLU A 180 30.00 34.39 2.13
CA GLU A 180 29.41 35.51 2.87
C GLU A 180 30.13 35.70 4.22
N GLN A 181 30.27 34.64 5.02
CA GLN A 181 30.99 34.69 6.30
C GLN A 181 32.44 35.18 6.17
N ILE A 182 33.14 34.75 5.12
CA ILE A 182 34.50 35.22 4.84
C ILE A 182 34.49 36.71 4.47
N THR A 183 33.50 37.16 3.71
CA THR A 183 33.38 38.57 3.28
C THR A 183 33.06 39.48 4.46
N GLU A 184 32.07 39.12 5.28
CA GLU A 184 31.73 39.87 6.50
C GLU A 184 32.94 39.98 7.45
N GLN A 185 33.64 38.87 7.73
CA GLN A 185 34.85 38.91 8.56
C GLN A 185 35.98 39.73 7.94
N THR A 186 36.07 39.75 6.61
CA THR A 186 37.07 40.58 5.91
C THR A 186 36.74 42.06 6.07
N ASP A 187 35.47 42.43 5.91
CA ASP A 187 35.01 43.82 6.04
C ASP A 187 35.18 44.33 7.48
N GLU A 188 34.83 43.51 8.48
CA GLU A 188 35.10 43.81 9.91
C GLU A 188 36.59 44.03 10.18
N ALA A 189 37.46 43.18 9.63
CA ALA A 189 38.90 43.31 9.79
C ALA A 189 39.45 44.57 9.11
N LEU A 190 38.90 44.97 7.97
CA LEU A 190 39.27 46.20 7.26
C LEU A 190 38.82 47.45 8.03
N GLU A 191 37.61 47.45 8.59
CA GLU A 191 37.12 48.55 9.45
C GLU A 191 38.04 48.76 10.65
N MET A 192 38.47 47.68 11.33
CA MET A 192 39.44 47.75 12.43
C MET A 192 40.79 48.36 11.99
N LEU A 193 41.25 48.10 10.76
CA LEU A 193 42.48 48.73 10.23
C LEU A 193 42.30 50.22 10.00
N GLU A 194 41.14 50.65 9.51
CA GLU A 194 40.82 52.06 9.30
C GLU A 194 40.74 52.83 10.63
N GLU A 195 40.25 52.19 11.69
CA GLU A 195 40.25 52.71 13.06
C GLU A 195 41.64 52.68 13.73
N GLY A 196 42.60 51.97 13.14
CA GLY A 196 43.98 51.84 13.64
C GLY A 196 44.22 50.69 14.62
N ASP A 197 43.25 49.78 14.81
CA ASP A 197 43.42 48.56 15.61
C ASP A 197 44.03 47.41 14.79
N PHE A 198 45.34 47.50 14.57
CA PHE A 198 46.10 46.49 13.84
C PHE A 198 46.17 45.12 14.55
N HIS A 199 45.94 45.07 15.87
CA HIS A 199 46.04 43.82 16.60
C HIS A 199 44.80 42.96 16.37
N SER A 200 43.62 43.54 16.54
CA SER A 200 42.34 42.86 16.34
C SER A 200 42.15 42.46 14.88
N ALA A 201 42.45 43.36 13.93
CA ALA A 201 42.39 43.06 12.49
C ALA A 201 43.25 41.84 12.11
N ARG A 202 44.48 41.75 12.64
CA ARG A 202 45.37 40.61 12.38
C ARG A 202 44.79 39.30 12.91
N ASP A 203 44.14 39.34 14.07
CA ASP A 203 43.57 38.14 14.67
C ASP A 203 42.30 37.70 13.93
N GLU A 204 41.52 38.62 13.35
CA GLU A 204 40.38 38.29 12.47
C GLU A 204 40.83 37.66 11.15
N PHE A 205 41.85 38.23 10.47
CA PHE A 205 42.44 37.59 9.28
C PHE A 205 42.99 36.19 9.55
N ARG A 206 43.50 35.94 10.77
CA ARG A 206 43.93 34.60 11.15
C ARG A 206 42.77 33.62 11.24
N LYS A 207 41.58 34.04 11.70
CA LYS A 207 40.39 33.19 11.73
C LYS A 207 39.94 32.86 10.30
N ILE A 208 39.88 33.83 9.40
CA ILE A 208 39.54 33.61 7.99
C ILE A 208 40.44 32.55 7.33
N LEU A 209 41.76 32.62 7.59
CA LEU A 209 42.74 31.66 7.08
C LEU A 209 42.56 30.23 7.62
N THR A 210 41.83 30.04 8.74
CA THR A 210 41.47 28.71 9.22
C THR A 210 40.21 28.14 8.56
N ILE A 211 39.37 29.03 7.99
CA ILE A 211 38.13 28.68 7.29
C ILE A 211 38.42 28.27 5.85
N ILE A 212 39.34 28.97 5.19
CA ILE A 212 39.81 28.62 3.84
C ILE A 212 40.79 27.43 3.97
N PRO A 213 40.47 26.23 3.45
CA PRO A 213 41.44 25.15 3.43
C PRO A 213 42.67 25.62 2.65
N SER A 214 43.82 25.70 3.31
CA SER A 214 45.07 26.09 2.66
C SER A 214 45.33 25.12 1.51
N GLU A 215 45.23 25.60 0.26
CA GLU A 215 45.80 24.84 -0.86
C GLU A 215 47.27 24.56 -0.51
N PRO A 216 47.75 23.32 -0.66
CA PRO A 216 49.15 23.04 -0.43
C PRO A 216 49.94 23.89 -1.42
N VAL A 217 50.72 24.84 -0.89
CA VAL A 217 51.66 25.63 -1.67
C VAL A 217 52.52 24.63 -2.45
N GLN A 218 52.24 24.46 -3.75
CA GLN A 218 53.14 23.74 -4.63
C GLN A 218 54.41 24.55 -4.69
N ASN A 219 55.39 24.14 -3.90
CA ASN A 219 56.70 24.73 -3.89
C ASN A 219 57.34 24.46 -5.27
N PRO A 220 57.64 25.47 -6.11
CA PRO A 220 58.11 25.24 -7.48
C PRO A 220 59.54 24.69 -7.57
N ASN A 221 60.12 24.18 -6.47
CA ASN A 221 61.47 23.64 -6.44
C ASN A 221 61.57 22.49 -5.42
N LYS A 222 61.36 21.26 -5.90
CA LYS A 222 62.08 20.05 -5.48
C LYS A 222 61.87 18.91 -6.45
#